data_AF-A0AAW0A8I9-F1
#
_entry.id   AF-A0AAW0A8I9-F1
#
_cell.length_a   1.000
_cell.length_b   1.000
_cell.length_c   1.000
_cell.angle_alpha   90.00
_cell.angle_beta   90.00
_cell.angle_gamma   90.00
#
_symmetry.space_group_name_H-M   'P 1'
#
loop_
_entity.id
_entity.type
_entity.pdbx_description
1 polymer ?
#
loop_
_entity_poly.entity_id
_entity_poly.type
_entity_poly.pdbx_seq_one_letter_code
_entity_poly.pdbx_strand_id
1 'polypeptide(L)'
;VPKLTGSGNHGSWKFAISMVLRRAGLWSIIQDWIDKRADPDTLRRQKAKESEEILTIIGLTIDPSQYQHIADCTDGVEAWAKLAEIYEKDSRPSRIALKRDF
;
A
#
# COMPACT_ATOMS: atom_id res chain seq x y z
N VAL A 1 14.73 1.05 -2.70
CA VAL A 1 13.35 1.39 -3.18
C VAL A 1 13.07 2.84 -2.86
N PRO A 2 12.31 3.57 -3.71
CA PRO A 2 11.95 4.97 -3.44
C PRO A 2 11.14 5.09 -2.14
N LYS A 3 11.21 6.26 -1.49
CA LYS A 3 10.35 6.59 -0.34
C LYS A 3 9.02 7.14 -0.83
N LEU A 4 7.89 6.73 -0.24
CA LEU A 4 6.60 7.37 -0.49
C LEU A 4 6.59 8.77 0.14
N THR A 5 6.44 9.82 -0.68
CA THR A 5 6.40 11.21 -0.21
C THR A 5 5.05 11.87 -0.44
N GLY A 6 4.13 11.20 -1.15
CA GLY A 6 2.76 11.67 -1.39
C GLY A 6 2.19 11.17 -2.71
N SER A 7 1.11 11.80 -3.17
CA SER A 7 0.37 11.38 -4.37
C SER A 7 1.22 11.38 -5.65
N GLY A 8 2.14 12.35 -5.78
CA GLY A 8 2.98 12.51 -6.97
C GLY A 8 3.92 11.34 -7.28
N ASN A 9 4.30 10.54 -6.27
CA ASN A 9 5.18 9.38 -6.45
C ASN A 9 4.58 8.05 -6.01
N HIS A 10 3.32 8.04 -5.55
CA HIS A 10 2.64 6.85 -5.07
C HIS A 10 2.64 5.70 -6.09
N GLY A 11 2.41 5.97 -7.38
CA GLY A 11 2.40 4.92 -8.42
C GLY A 11 3.75 4.20 -8.55
N SER A 12 4.85 4.95 -8.59
CA SER A 12 6.21 4.39 -8.66
C SER A 12 6.59 3.66 -7.37
N TRP A 13 6.22 4.20 -6.21
CA TRP A 13 6.41 3.54 -4.93
C TRP A 13 5.65 2.22 -4.87
N LYS A 14 4.36 2.21 -5.21
CA LYS A 14 3.49 1.01 -5.22
C LYS A 14 4.09 -0.10 -6.11
N PHE A 15 4.56 0.25 -7.30
CA PHE A 15 5.25 -0.71 -8.17
C PHE A 15 6.51 -1.27 -7.50
N ALA A 16 7.38 -0.41 -6.96
CA ALA A 16 8.61 -0.82 -6.31
C ALA A 16 8.37 -1.74 -5.10
N ILE A 17 7.39 -1.41 -4.25
CA ILE A 17 7.04 -2.23 -3.09
C ILE A 17 6.40 -3.55 -3.53
N SER A 18 5.60 -3.57 -4.60
CA SER A 18 5.11 -4.83 -5.16
C SER A 18 6.24 -5.77 -5.62
N MET A 19 7.37 -5.24 -6.10
CA MET A 19 8.55 -6.05 -6.43
C MET A 19 9.25 -6.59 -5.18
N VAL A 20 9.37 -5.77 -4.14
CA VAL A 20 9.96 -6.19 -2.85
C VAL A 20 9.14 -7.31 -2.21
N LEU A 21 7.82 -7.14 -2.16
CA LEU A 21 6.91 -8.14 -1.60
C LEU A 21 6.90 -9.43 -2.42
N ARG A 22 7.00 -9.36 -3.76
CA ARG A 22 7.15 -10.55 -4.61
C ARG A 22 8.44 -11.30 -4.32
N ARG A 23 9.56 -10.58 -4.18
CA ARG A 23 10.86 -11.17 -3.82
C ARG A 23 10.84 -11.85 -2.45
N ALA A 24 10.08 -11.30 -1.50
CA ALA A 24 9.91 -11.86 -0.16
C ALA A 24 8.85 -12.99 -0.09
N GLY A 25 8.13 -13.28 -1.19
CA GLY A 25 7.03 -14.26 -1.18
C GLY A 25 5.76 -13.78 -0.47
N LEU A 26 5.64 -12.48 -0.19
CA LEU A 26 4.56 -11.87 0.59
C LEU A 26 3.46 -11.27 -0.29
N TRP A 27 3.70 -11.09 -1.61
CA TRP A 27 2.75 -10.44 -2.51
C TRP A 27 1.39 -11.14 -2.60
N SER A 28 1.35 -12.47 -2.45
CA SER A 28 0.10 -13.24 -2.51
C SER A 28 -0.93 -12.76 -1.48
N ILE A 29 -0.49 -12.35 -0.28
CA ILE A 29 -1.38 -11.87 0.78
C ILE A 29 -2.05 -10.55 0.37
N ILE A 30 -1.27 -9.62 -0.19
CA ILE A 30 -1.82 -8.36 -0.74
C ILE A 30 -2.75 -8.65 -1.90
N GLN A 31 -2.40 -9.58 -2.79
CA GLN A 31 -3.23 -9.96 -3.93
C GLN A 31 -4.56 -10.58 -3.50
N ASP A 32 -4.56 -11.46 -2.51
CA ASP A 32 -5.78 -12.09 -1.99
C ASP A 32 -6.74 -11.06 -1.39
N TRP A 33 -6.21 -10.02 -0.74
CA TRP A 33 -7.00 -8.87 -0.30
C TRP A 33 -7.54 -8.03 -1.47
N ILE A 34 -6.70 -7.67 -2.45
CA ILE A 34 -7.10 -6.90 -3.64
C ILE A 34 -8.25 -7.60 -4.38
N ASP A 35 -8.11 -8.92 -4.57
CA ASP A 35 -9.08 -9.74 -5.29
C ASP A 35 -10.29 -10.12 -4.41
N LYS A 36 -10.32 -9.68 -3.14
CA LYS A 36 -11.35 -10.02 -2.15
C LYS A 36 -11.57 -11.53 -1.99
N ARG A 37 -10.51 -12.31 -2.17
CA ARG A 37 -10.54 -13.79 -2.10
C ARG A 37 -10.54 -14.30 -0.66
N ALA A 38 -10.13 -13.47 0.27
CA ALA A 38 -10.16 -13.78 1.69
C ALA A 38 -10.63 -12.57 2.49
N ASP A 39 -11.36 -12.86 3.56
CA ASP A 39 -11.76 -11.89 4.55
C ASP A 39 -10.51 -11.33 5.28
N PRO A 40 -10.40 -10.00 5.49
CA PRO A 40 -9.24 -9.39 6.14
C PRO A 40 -8.90 -9.96 7.52
N ASP A 41 -9.91 -10.31 8.34
CA ASP A 41 -9.68 -10.88 9.66
C ASP A 41 -9.18 -12.33 9.60
N THR A 42 -9.55 -13.05 8.52
CA THR A 42 -9.03 -14.39 8.24
C THR A 42 -7.57 -14.35 7.80
N LEU A 43 -7.22 -13.43 6.88
CA LEU A 43 -5.83 -13.19 6.48
C LEU A 43 -4.97 -12.77 7.67
N ARG A 44 -5.44 -11.82 8.48
CA ARG A 44 -4.73 -11.35 9.68
C ARG A 44 -4.40 -12.50 10.64
N ARG A 45 -5.33 -13.42 10.88
CA ARG A 45 -5.13 -14.54 11.82
C ARG A 45 -4.22 -15.64 11.27
N GLN A 46 -4.38 -16.01 10.00
CA GLN A 46 -3.62 -17.11 9.41
C GLN A 46 -2.21 -16.68 8.96
N LYS A 47 -2.03 -15.38 8.69
CA LYS A 47 -0.83 -14.78 8.12
C LYS A 47 -0.32 -13.62 8.96
N ALA A 48 -0.48 -13.70 10.28
CA ALA A 48 -0.12 -12.63 11.21
C ALA A 48 1.36 -12.21 11.04
N LYS A 49 2.27 -13.20 11.02
CA LYS A 49 3.70 -12.96 10.87
C LYS A 49 4.03 -12.33 9.51
N GLU A 50 3.50 -12.89 8.43
CA GLU A 50 3.73 -12.35 7.10
C GLU A 50 3.12 -10.94 6.95
N SER A 51 1.98 -10.66 7.60
CA SER A 51 1.36 -9.34 7.58
C SER A 51 2.15 -8.31 8.39
N GLU A 52 2.75 -8.70 9.52
CA GLU A 52 3.68 -7.87 10.28
C GLU A 52 4.95 -7.54 9.46
N GLU A 53 5.46 -8.50 8.69
CA GLU A 53 6.59 -8.29 7.79
C GLU A 53 6.23 -7.32 6.65
N ILE A 54 5.03 -7.44 6.08
CA ILE A 54 4.51 -6.47 5.10
C ILE A 54 4.42 -5.07 5.71
N LEU A 55 3.88 -4.94 6.93
CA LEU A 55 3.78 -3.66 7.63
C LEU A 55 5.16 -3.03 7.84
N THR A 56 6.13 -3.84 8.24
CA THR A 56 7.53 -3.42 8.42
C THR A 56 8.13 -2.91 7.12
N ILE A 57 7.94 -3.64 6.02
CA ILE A 57 8.43 -3.23 4.69
C ILE A 57 7.79 -1.89 4.27
N ILE A 58 6.47 -1.73 4.47
CA ILE A 58 5.77 -0.49 4.15
C ILE A 58 6.32 0.66 5.01
N GLY A 59 6.37 0.49 6.34
CA GLY A 59 6.87 1.52 7.25
C GLY A 59 8.31 1.97 6.97
N LEU A 60 9.19 1.02 6.60
CA LEU A 60 10.57 1.31 6.22
C LEU A 60 10.71 1.97 4.85
N THR A 61 9.64 2.07 4.06
CA THR A 61 9.67 2.61 2.70
C THR A 61 8.79 3.84 2.49
N ILE A 62 8.17 4.37 3.54
CA ILE A 62 7.52 5.67 3.50
C ILE A 62 8.38 6.75 4.16
N ASP A 63 8.15 7.99 3.76
CA ASP A 63 8.75 9.17 4.39
C ASP A 63 8.09 9.47 5.75
N PRO A 64 8.81 10.00 6.77
CA PRO A 64 8.23 10.31 8.06
C PRO A 64 7.00 11.22 8.02
N SER A 65 6.91 12.12 7.04
CA SER A 65 5.72 12.97 6.83
C SER A 65 4.43 12.17 6.56
N GLN A 66 4.55 10.92 6.11
CA GLN A 66 3.44 10.04 5.78
C GLN A 66 3.12 9.04 6.91
N TYR A 67 3.90 9.00 8.00
CA TYR A 67 3.69 8.04 9.10
C TYR A 67 2.30 8.12 9.73
N GLN A 68 1.73 9.33 9.82
CA GLN A 68 0.38 9.55 10.33
C GLN A 68 -0.70 8.70 9.63
N HIS A 69 -0.47 8.26 8.39
CA HIS A 69 -1.45 7.47 7.64
C HIS A 69 -1.46 5.98 8.02
N ILE A 70 -0.38 5.48 8.62
CA ILE A 70 -0.24 4.05 8.97
C ILE A 70 0.12 3.80 10.44
N ALA A 71 0.27 4.85 11.25
CA ALA A 71 0.70 4.72 12.65
C ALA A 71 -0.25 3.84 13.48
N ASP A 72 -1.55 3.89 13.17
CA ASP A 72 -2.59 3.09 13.85
C ASP A 72 -2.85 1.74 13.16
N CYS A 73 -2.10 1.41 12.10
CA CYS A 73 -2.27 0.12 11.42
C CYS A 73 -1.64 -1.01 12.23
N THR A 74 -2.39 -2.09 12.38
CA THR A 74 -1.93 -3.27 13.14
C THR A 74 -1.37 -4.37 12.24
N ASP A 75 -1.59 -4.27 10.93
CA ASP A 75 -1.16 -5.26 9.96
C ASP A 75 -0.85 -4.61 8.59
N GLY A 76 -0.07 -5.31 7.76
CA GLY A 76 0.43 -4.77 6.50
C GLY A 76 -0.62 -4.62 5.41
N VAL A 77 -1.69 -5.42 5.46
CA VAL A 77 -2.82 -5.31 4.53
C VAL A 77 -3.60 -4.03 4.81
N GLU A 78 -3.84 -3.72 6.10
CA GLU A 78 -4.48 -2.49 6.53
C GLU A 78 -3.68 -1.25 6.09
N ALA A 79 -2.35 -1.27 6.30
CA ALA A 79 -1.48 -0.18 5.88
C ALA A 79 -1.49 0.02 4.37
N TRP A 80 -1.42 -1.07 3.59
CA TRP A 80 -1.53 -1.01 2.13
C TRP A 80 -2.88 -0.42 1.69
N ALA A 81 -3.98 -0.88 2.31
CA ALA A 81 -5.33 -0.42 2.01
C ALA A 81 -5.51 1.08 2.26
N LYS A 82 -5.07 1.59 3.43
CA LYS A 82 -5.17 3.03 3.76
C LYS A 82 -4.38 3.89 2.77
N LEU A 83 -3.14 3.51 2.45
CA LEU A 83 -2.33 4.27 1.49
C LEU A 83 -2.95 4.26 0.08
N ALA A 84 -3.44 3.10 -0.38
CA ALA A 84 -4.15 3.00 -1.65
C ALA A 84 -5.42 3.88 -1.65
N GLU A 85 -6.18 3.89 -0.55
CA GLU A 85 -7.36 4.72 -0.41
C GLU A 85 -7.03 6.22 -0.54
N ILE A 86 -6.00 6.69 0.16
CA ILE A 86 -5.60 8.11 0.16
C ILE A 86 -5.15 8.53 -1.24
N TYR A 87 -4.16 7.86 -1.82
CA TYR A 87 -3.50 8.36 -3.03
C TYR A 87 -4.16 7.91 -4.33
N GLU A 88 -4.97 6.84 -4.34
CA GLU A 88 -5.72 6.45 -5.54
C GLU A 88 -7.05 7.20 -5.66
N LYS A 89 -7.66 7.66 -4.56
CA LYS A 89 -8.80 8.59 -4.61
C LYS A 89 -8.36 9.94 -5.20
N ASP A 90 -7.22 10.46 -4.78
CA ASP A 90 -6.64 11.72 -5.29
C ASP A 90 -6.17 11.64 -6.75
N SER A 91 -5.93 10.44 -7.28
CA SER A 91 -5.54 10.28 -8.69
C SER A 91 -6.68 10.53 -9.68
N ARG A 92 -7.95 10.55 -9.23
CA ARG A 92 -9.12 10.71 -10.11
C ARG A 92 -9.35 12.18 -10.51
N PRO A 93 -9.33 13.18 -9.61
CA PRO A 93 -9.47 14.59 -10.00
C PRO A 93 -8.30 15.10 -10.85
N SER A 94 -7.06 14.71 -10.53
CA SER A 94 -5.87 15.16 -11.27
C SER A 94 -5.84 14.68 -12.72
N ARG A 95 -6.42 13.51 -13.03
CA ARG A 95 -6.55 13.00 -14.40
C ARG A 95 -7.62 13.72 -15.23
N ILE A 96 -8.62 14.34 -14.58
CA ILE A 96 -9.67 15.12 -15.26
C ILE A 96 -9.15 16.54 -15.58
N ALA A 97 -8.37 17.14 -14.67
CA ALA A 97 -7.74 18.44 -14.91
C ALA A 97 -6.78 18.39 -16.11
N LEU A 98 -5.97 17.33 -16.24
CA LEU A 98 -5.05 17.13 -17.37
C LEU A 98 -5.72 16.87 -18.73
N LYS A 99 -7.05 16.64 -18.76
CA LYS A 99 -7.81 16.41 -20.01
C LYS A 99 -8.60 17.63 -20.50
N ARG A 100 -8.57 18.75 -19.78
CA ARG A 100 -9.30 19.97 -20.18
C ARG A 100 -8.43 21.04 -20.84
N ASP A 101 -7.11 20.82 -20.89
CA ASP A 101 -6.14 21.75 -21.48
C ASP A 101 -5.47 21.21 -22.77
N PHE A 102 -6.17 20.37 -23.53
CA PHE A 102 -5.78 19.97 -24.90
C PHE A 102 -6.96 20.10 -25.86
#